data_AF-A0A382L098-F1
#
_entry.id   AF-A0A382L098-F1
#
_cell.length_a   1.000
_cell.length_b   1.000
_cell.length_c   1.000
_cell.angle_alpha   90.00
_cell.angle_beta   90.00
_cell.angle_gamma   90.00
#
_symmetry.space_group_name_H-M   'P 1'
#
loop_
_entity.id
_entity.type
_entity.pdbx_description
1 polymer ?
#
loop_
_entity_poly.entity_id
_entity_poly.type
_entity_poly.pdbx_seq_one_letter_code
_entity_poly.pdbx_strand_id
1 'polypeptide(L)'
;TTITIADGGSGYAVGDTITIDGGGNNATFTVVTLHAGINNSDLIGSYIGSSTEIKARVIHYETKVTGGSDLFTLYVSYLNSHLSQASITDSDFKFPSNTELFKLDTDGTVGTNSIGKTAASAVGTGSAILLKEGTYYVNGYITNVPSQIITLDKYGITPSYRIGLNVSQSFITSTDDSDLLDNASGSSNKGAGGADRHQIKIVLAKKSITPDSTANEDFVEISKVVDGVLIEKNQTLDKDLSLENKIITPYEIEVREDLSTLTDSLGLSGVNSGGSASKLSIGISGGSIRYNGKNVITDSKKYVSIDKSRETKTYANYSIGAEVGGYVLTRDGLANTLAGEYIKWLGRIFTAGTYEGYVKVNLVEFDGNDGVTNIGSARVRNIKQHTRSSNSDFDGECRIYLTDITFVT
;
A
#
# COMPACT_ATOMS: atom_id res chain seq x y z
N THR A 1 0.45 -3.34 6.87
CA THR A 1 -0.15 -3.77 5.60
C THR A 1 0.92 -4.56 4.87
N THR A 2 1.08 -5.82 5.22
CA THR A 2 0.48 -6.95 4.48
C THR A 2 0.67 -6.76 2.99
N ILE A 3 1.80 -7.28 2.51
CA ILE A 3 2.04 -7.49 1.09
C ILE A 3 1.05 -8.57 0.67
N THR A 4 0.04 -8.19 -0.12
CA THR A 4 -0.76 -9.19 -0.83
C THR A 4 -0.10 -9.38 -2.19
N ILE A 5 0.69 -10.45 -2.27
CA ILE A 5 1.02 -11.09 -3.53
C ILE A 5 -0.33 -11.58 -4.07
N ALA A 6 -0.69 -11.23 -5.31
CA ALA A 6 -1.87 -11.80 -5.94
C ALA A 6 -1.61 -13.30 -6.12
N ASP A 7 -2.07 -14.11 -5.16
CA ASP A 7 -2.14 -15.54 -5.28
C ASP A 7 -3.19 -15.86 -6.36
N GLY A 8 -2.69 -16.39 -7.46
CA GLY A 8 -3.45 -16.89 -8.58
C GLY A 8 -3.72 -18.39 -8.49
N GLY A 9 -4.00 -18.93 -7.30
CA GLY A 9 -4.92 -20.05 -7.14
C GLY A 9 -4.33 -21.46 -7.13
N SER A 10 -4.52 -22.10 -5.98
CA SER A 10 -4.70 -23.55 -5.75
C SER A 10 -3.46 -24.43 -5.74
N GLY A 11 -2.81 -24.50 -4.58
CA GLY A 11 -1.88 -25.58 -4.23
C GLY A 11 -1.22 -25.37 -2.88
N TYR A 12 -1.90 -25.76 -1.80
CA TYR A 12 -1.32 -25.80 -0.45
C TYR A 12 0.04 -26.50 -0.42
N ALA A 13 1.07 -25.80 0.05
CA ALA A 13 2.20 -26.40 0.75
C ALA A 13 2.60 -25.47 1.92
N VAL A 14 2.15 -25.86 3.11
CA VAL A 14 2.64 -25.36 4.39
C VAL A 14 4.09 -25.81 4.54
N GLY A 15 5.03 -24.87 4.70
CA GLY A 15 6.41 -25.16 5.07
C GLY A 15 7.45 -24.51 4.18
N ASP A 16 7.79 -23.25 4.49
CA ASP A 16 9.17 -22.73 4.58
C ASP A 16 9.15 -21.21 4.51
N THR A 17 8.74 -20.60 5.64
CA THR A 17 9.23 -19.27 5.97
C THR A 17 10.73 -19.42 6.22
N ILE A 18 11.57 -19.05 5.24
CA ILE A 18 12.96 -18.68 5.58
C ILE A 18 12.87 -17.33 6.28
N THR A 19 12.56 -17.39 7.56
CA THR A 19 12.86 -16.32 8.50
C THR A 19 14.38 -16.25 8.58
N ILE A 20 14.95 -15.11 8.15
CA ILE A 20 16.32 -14.76 8.49
C ILE A 20 16.31 -14.58 10.01
N ASP A 21 16.79 -15.59 10.73
CA ASP A 21 16.86 -15.52 12.18
C ASP A 21 17.90 -14.45 12.56
N GLY A 22 17.50 -13.55 13.46
CA GLY A 22 18.32 -12.46 13.96
C GLY A 22 18.03 -11.07 13.37
N GLY A 23 16.84 -10.52 13.60
CA GLY A 23 16.60 -9.11 13.99
C GLY A 23 17.32 -7.94 13.29
N GLY A 24 17.89 -8.14 12.10
CA GLY A 24 18.67 -7.14 11.38
C GLY A 24 18.53 -7.37 9.88
N ASN A 25 18.44 -6.28 9.12
CA ASN A 25 18.24 -6.26 7.67
C ASN A 25 19.47 -6.76 6.86
N ASN A 26 20.21 -7.75 7.37
CA ASN A 26 21.48 -8.20 6.81
C ASN A 26 21.28 -9.46 5.95
N ALA A 27 21.70 -9.37 4.69
CA ALA A 27 21.55 -10.43 3.69
C ALA A 27 22.71 -11.44 3.76
N THR A 28 22.82 -12.17 4.87
CA THR A 28 23.91 -13.12 5.13
C THR A 28 23.52 -14.56 4.77
N PHE A 29 24.45 -15.30 4.17
CA PHE A 29 24.32 -16.72 3.84
C PHE A 29 25.51 -17.51 4.37
N THR A 30 25.29 -18.76 4.77
CA THR A 30 26.39 -19.67 5.07
C THR A 30 26.92 -20.29 3.79
N VAL A 31 28.25 -20.30 3.68
CA VAL A 31 28.97 -20.70 2.47
C VAL A 31 29.80 -21.95 2.77
N VAL A 32 29.85 -22.91 1.84
CA VAL A 32 30.66 -24.14 1.90
C VAL A 32 31.50 -24.25 0.63
N THR A 33 32.82 -24.35 0.76
CA THR A 33 33.76 -24.44 -0.35
C THR A 33 34.23 -25.87 -0.59
N LEU A 34 34.33 -26.26 -1.86
CA LEU A 34 34.75 -27.58 -2.33
C LEU A 34 36.01 -27.47 -3.20
N HIS A 35 36.94 -28.41 -3.06
CA HIS A 35 38.15 -28.47 -3.90
C HIS A 35 37.83 -28.60 -5.40
N ALA A 36 36.77 -29.35 -5.70
CA ALA A 36 36.16 -29.51 -7.01
C ALA A 36 34.66 -29.80 -6.79
N GLY A 37 33.81 -29.31 -7.69
CA GLY A 37 32.37 -29.54 -7.67
C GLY A 37 31.87 -30.03 -9.02
N ILE A 38 30.79 -30.80 -9.02
CA ILE A 38 30.08 -31.11 -10.26
C ILE A 38 29.28 -29.87 -10.68
N ASN A 39 29.53 -29.36 -11.88
CA ASN A 39 28.70 -28.32 -12.49
C ASN A 39 27.36 -28.94 -12.91
N ASN A 40 26.41 -29.05 -11.97
CA ASN A 40 25.07 -29.55 -12.25
C ASN A 40 24.03 -28.53 -11.79
N SER A 41 23.15 -28.11 -12.71
CA SER A 41 21.99 -27.26 -12.42
C SER A 41 21.05 -27.87 -11.37
N ASP A 42 21.06 -29.19 -11.22
CA ASP A 42 20.18 -29.94 -10.32
C ASP A 42 20.59 -29.91 -8.84
N LEU A 43 21.60 -29.10 -8.50
CA LEU A 43 22.02 -28.87 -7.12
C LEU A 43 21.13 -27.87 -6.39
N ILE A 44 20.58 -26.87 -7.08
CA ILE A 44 19.73 -25.85 -6.45
C ILE A 44 18.46 -26.51 -5.90
N GLY A 45 18.15 -26.25 -4.62
CA GLY A 45 17.02 -26.86 -3.92
C GLY A 45 17.27 -28.28 -3.41
N SER A 46 18.38 -28.92 -3.81
CA SER A 46 18.70 -30.28 -3.35
C SER A 46 19.17 -30.29 -1.90
N TYR A 47 18.89 -31.42 -1.23
CA TYR A 47 19.46 -31.71 0.07
C TYR A 47 20.81 -32.40 -0.10
N ILE A 48 21.77 -31.98 0.70
CA ILE A 48 23.13 -32.52 0.72
C ILE A 48 23.49 -32.97 2.12
N GLY A 49 24.35 -33.97 2.19
CA GLY A 49 24.89 -34.47 3.45
C GLY A 49 26.20 -35.17 3.23
N SER A 50 26.71 -35.76 4.30
CA SER A 50 27.90 -36.61 4.26
C SER A 50 27.62 -37.91 5.01
N SER A 51 28.65 -38.70 5.31
CA SER A 51 28.54 -39.81 6.25
C SER A 51 28.23 -39.36 7.69
N THR A 52 28.27 -38.06 7.98
CA THR A 52 27.77 -37.47 9.22
C THR A 52 26.26 -37.21 9.16
N GLU A 53 25.66 -36.92 10.32
CA GLU A 53 24.23 -36.56 10.40
C GLU A 53 23.94 -35.13 9.93
N ILE A 54 24.97 -34.36 9.56
CA ILE A 54 24.81 -32.98 9.12
C ILE A 54 24.19 -32.97 7.73
N LYS A 55 23.05 -32.30 7.62
CA LYS A 55 22.31 -32.12 6.37
C LYS A 55 22.12 -30.64 6.10
N ALA A 56 22.15 -30.26 4.83
CA ALA A 56 21.88 -28.89 4.42
C ALA A 56 21.08 -28.87 3.12
N ARG A 57 20.32 -27.79 2.89
CA ARG A 57 19.71 -27.50 1.60
C ARG A 57 20.60 -26.53 0.82
N VAL A 58 20.87 -26.83 -0.44
CA VAL A 58 21.59 -25.94 -1.35
C VAL A 58 20.63 -24.87 -1.86
N ILE A 59 20.98 -23.60 -1.63
CA ILE A 59 20.21 -22.44 -2.08
C ILE A 59 20.77 -21.93 -3.42
N HIS A 60 22.09 -21.91 -3.53
CA HIS A 60 22.79 -21.43 -4.72
C HIS A 60 24.20 -22.03 -4.78
N TYR A 61 24.85 -21.92 -5.94
CA TYR A 61 26.24 -22.31 -6.08
C TYR A 61 26.97 -21.40 -7.06
N GLU A 62 28.28 -21.26 -6.86
CA GLU A 62 29.19 -20.65 -7.79
C GLU A 62 30.25 -21.66 -8.22
N THR A 63 30.41 -21.79 -9.53
CA THR A 63 31.37 -22.72 -10.11
C THR A 63 32.80 -22.23 -9.91
N LYS A 64 33.74 -23.16 -9.76
CA LYS A 64 35.17 -22.85 -9.79
C LYS A 64 35.54 -22.21 -11.13
N VAL A 65 36.25 -21.08 -11.09
CA VAL A 65 36.81 -20.46 -12.29
C VAL A 65 37.98 -21.31 -12.78
N THR A 66 37.97 -21.68 -14.06
CA THR A 66 39.05 -22.48 -14.66
C THR A 66 40.38 -21.74 -14.53
N GLY A 67 41.36 -22.35 -13.85
CA GLY A 67 42.68 -21.76 -13.60
C GLY A 67 42.74 -20.73 -12.46
N GLY A 68 41.61 -20.44 -11.79
CA GLY A 68 41.55 -19.56 -10.63
C GLY A 68 41.84 -20.29 -9.30
N SER A 69 42.28 -19.53 -8.29
CA SER A 69 42.39 -20.01 -6.90
C SER A 69 41.03 -20.10 -6.20
N ASP A 70 39.99 -19.49 -6.77
CA ASP A 70 38.65 -19.48 -6.21
C ASP A 70 37.98 -20.83 -6.39
N LEU A 71 37.50 -21.38 -5.28
CA LEU A 71 36.95 -22.73 -5.20
C LEU A 71 35.49 -22.77 -5.64
N PHE A 72 34.99 -24.00 -5.86
CA PHE A 72 33.57 -24.21 -6.05
C PHE A 72 32.86 -23.93 -4.72
N THR A 73 31.77 -23.18 -4.76
CA THR A 73 31.20 -22.60 -3.54
C THR A 73 29.71 -22.79 -3.50
N LEU A 74 29.23 -23.41 -2.44
CA LEU A 74 27.83 -23.65 -2.16
C LEU A 74 27.31 -22.63 -1.16
N TYR A 75 26.12 -22.10 -1.40
CA TYR A 75 25.34 -21.34 -0.44
C TYR A 75 24.29 -22.27 0.14
N VAL A 76 24.36 -22.51 1.44
CA VAL A 76 23.57 -23.55 2.10
C VAL A 76 22.78 -23.00 3.27
N SER A 77 21.63 -23.63 3.52
CA SER A 77 20.92 -23.54 4.80
C SER A 77 21.01 -24.89 5.48
N TYR A 78 21.66 -24.93 6.64
CA TYR A 78 21.76 -26.14 7.44
C TYR A 78 20.38 -26.53 7.99
N LEU A 79 20.10 -27.83 7.97
CA LEU A 79 18.92 -28.41 8.60
C LEU A 79 19.35 -28.93 9.97
N ASN A 80 18.70 -28.47 11.03
CA ASN A 80 19.06 -28.88 12.37
C ASN A 80 18.75 -30.37 12.57
N SER A 81 19.78 -31.17 12.85
CA SER A 81 19.67 -32.41 13.62
C SER A 81 20.95 -32.59 14.41
N HIS A 82 20.83 -32.71 15.74
CA HIS A 82 21.94 -33.17 16.57
C HIS A 82 21.45 -34.35 17.42
N LEU A 83 22.36 -35.30 17.65
CA LEU A 83 22.22 -36.31 18.69
C LEU A 83 22.52 -35.71 20.07
N SER A 84 21.91 -36.29 21.10
CA SER A 84 22.03 -35.91 22.50
C SER A 84 23.50 -35.84 22.95
N GLN A 85 24.07 -34.64 23.06
CA GLN A 85 25.40 -34.40 23.59
C GLN A 85 25.39 -33.26 24.62
N ALA A 86 26.28 -33.34 25.61
CA ALA A 86 26.25 -32.48 26.81
C ALA A 86 26.72 -31.03 26.60
N SER A 87 27.44 -30.76 25.49
CA SER A 87 27.86 -29.42 25.08
C SER A 87 27.80 -29.33 23.56
N ILE A 88 27.20 -28.26 23.03
CA ILE A 88 27.01 -28.01 21.60
C ILE A 88 27.76 -26.73 21.23
N THR A 89 28.52 -26.77 20.15
CA THR A 89 29.22 -25.62 19.56
C THR A 89 28.75 -25.38 18.12
N ASP A 90 28.95 -24.16 17.61
CA ASP A 90 28.56 -23.78 16.25
C ASP A 90 29.27 -24.62 15.15
N SER A 91 30.46 -25.15 15.44
CA SER A 91 31.16 -26.09 14.54
C SER A 91 30.47 -27.44 14.39
N ASP A 92 29.65 -27.85 15.36
CA ASP A 92 28.94 -29.14 15.33
C ASP A 92 27.79 -29.15 14.33
N PHE A 93 27.36 -27.97 13.86
CA PHE A 93 26.33 -27.80 12.84
C PHE A 93 26.90 -27.53 11.44
N LYS A 94 28.22 -27.62 11.26
CA LYS A 94 28.90 -27.25 10.02
C LYS A 94 29.64 -28.43 9.42
N PHE A 95 29.67 -28.53 8.08
CA PHE A 95 30.42 -29.59 7.41
C PHE A 95 31.92 -29.51 7.78
N PRO A 96 32.52 -30.59 8.28
CA PRO A 96 33.96 -30.61 8.58
C PRO A 96 34.79 -30.45 7.32
N SER A 97 36.01 -29.93 7.45
CA SER A 97 36.98 -29.89 6.36
C SER A 97 37.34 -31.29 5.86
N ASN A 98 37.67 -31.43 4.57
CA ASN A 98 38.03 -32.70 3.95
C ASN A 98 36.95 -33.79 4.04
N THR A 99 35.68 -33.39 4.09
CA THR A 99 34.51 -34.28 4.07
C THR A 99 33.96 -34.37 2.66
N GLU A 100 33.62 -35.57 2.22
CA GLU A 100 32.94 -35.77 0.94
C GLU A 100 31.44 -35.54 1.11
N LEU A 101 30.87 -34.70 0.24
CA LEU A 101 29.45 -34.36 0.25
C LEU A 101 28.73 -35.06 -0.89
N PHE A 102 27.50 -35.46 -0.63
CA PHE A 102 26.64 -36.19 -1.56
C PHE A 102 25.28 -35.53 -1.62
N LYS A 103 24.61 -35.66 -2.78
CA LYS A 103 23.18 -35.35 -2.87
C LYS A 103 22.42 -36.42 -2.10
N LEU A 104 21.45 -36.01 -1.29
CA LEU A 104 20.58 -36.94 -0.58
C LEU A 104 19.44 -37.40 -1.50
N ASP A 105 19.06 -38.66 -1.37
CA ASP A 105 17.86 -39.22 -2.01
C ASP A 105 16.59 -38.73 -1.30
N THR A 106 15.42 -38.98 -1.90
CA THR A 106 14.13 -38.49 -1.38
C THR A 106 13.80 -39.01 0.02
N ASP A 107 14.34 -40.16 0.40
CA ASP A 107 14.22 -40.73 1.75
C ASP A 107 15.26 -40.19 2.76
N GLY A 108 16.09 -39.24 2.33
CA GLY A 108 17.12 -38.61 3.13
C GLY A 108 18.38 -39.45 3.34
N THR A 109 18.53 -40.57 2.61
CA THR A 109 19.76 -41.36 2.56
C THR A 109 20.82 -40.69 1.69
N VAL A 110 22.08 -41.04 1.91
CA VAL A 110 23.21 -40.51 1.14
C VAL A 110 23.21 -41.17 -0.24
N GLY A 111 22.99 -40.37 -1.29
CA GLY A 111 23.00 -40.86 -2.66
C GLY A 111 24.40 -41.27 -3.12
N THR A 112 24.48 -41.93 -4.28
CA THR A 112 25.72 -42.53 -4.78
C THR A 112 26.67 -41.54 -5.47
N ASN A 113 26.19 -40.35 -5.85
CA ASN A 113 26.97 -39.36 -6.59
C ASN A 113 27.55 -38.31 -5.63
N SER A 114 28.88 -38.33 -5.50
CA SER A 114 29.64 -37.32 -4.78
C SER A 114 29.54 -35.97 -5.50
N ILE A 115 29.22 -34.91 -4.76
CA ILE A 115 29.20 -33.53 -5.23
C ILE A 115 30.62 -32.95 -5.22
N GLY A 116 31.43 -33.37 -4.24
CA GLY A 116 32.80 -32.90 -4.06
C GLY A 116 33.26 -32.96 -2.60
N LYS A 117 34.54 -32.66 -2.38
CA LYS A 117 35.18 -32.69 -1.06
C LYS A 117 35.41 -31.29 -0.52
N THR A 118 34.97 -31.05 0.72
CA THR A 118 35.11 -29.75 1.39
C THR A 118 36.57 -29.32 1.55
N ALA A 119 36.83 -28.02 1.44
CA ALA A 119 38.18 -27.44 1.53
C ALA A 119 38.72 -27.35 2.96
N ALA A 120 40.00 -26.99 3.12
CA ALA A 120 40.51 -26.51 4.41
C ALA A 120 39.83 -25.16 4.72
N SER A 121 39.22 -25.02 5.91
CA SER A 121 38.31 -23.92 6.25
C SER A 121 37.09 -23.84 5.31
N ALA A 122 36.43 -24.98 5.11
CA ALA A 122 35.33 -25.13 4.17
C ALA A 122 34.17 -24.15 4.37
N VAL A 123 33.90 -23.72 5.61
CA VAL A 123 32.68 -23.00 5.95
C VAL A 123 32.98 -21.53 6.26
N GLY A 124 32.19 -20.64 5.67
CA GLY A 124 32.27 -19.20 5.88
C GLY A 124 30.93 -18.52 5.74
N THR A 125 30.94 -17.20 5.67
CA THR A 125 29.76 -16.37 5.44
C THR A 125 29.94 -15.57 4.15
N GLY A 126 28.87 -15.51 3.36
CA GLY A 126 28.78 -14.66 2.18
C GLY A 126 27.51 -13.83 2.23
N SER A 127 27.31 -13.01 1.21
CA SER A 127 26.12 -12.17 1.05
C SER A 127 25.54 -12.33 -0.34
N ALA A 128 24.21 -12.38 -0.41
CA ALA A 128 23.47 -12.52 -1.66
C ALA A 128 22.09 -11.89 -1.52
N ILE A 129 21.43 -11.60 -2.63
CA ILE A 129 20.06 -11.11 -2.66
C ILE A 129 19.20 -12.06 -3.48
N LEU A 130 18.05 -12.40 -2.90
CA LEU A 130 16.99 -13.16 -3.54
C LEU A 130 15.91 -12.21 -4.04
N LEU A 131 15.70 -12.19 -5.35
CA LEU A 131 14.49 -11.69 -5.98
C LEU A 131 13.47 -12.83 -6.01
N LYS A 132 12.31 -12.63 -5.37
CA LYS A 132 11.19 -13.56 -5.50
C LYS A 132 10.59 -13.46 -6.89
N GLU A 133 9.94 -14.53 -7.32
CA GLU A 133 9.14 -14.50 -8.54
C GLU A 133 8.08 -13.40 -8.49
N GLY A 134 7.77 -12.83 -9.65
CA GLY A 134 6.77 -11.78 -9.74
C GLY A 134 6.54 -11.31 -11.15
N THR A 135 5.53 -10.47 -11.31
CA THR A 135 5.11 -9.93 -12.60
C THR A 135 5.49 -8.46 -12.68
N TYR A 136 6.16 -8.09 -13.78
CA TYR A 136 6.71 -6.75 -13.99
C TYR A 136 6.11 -6.13 -15.24
N TYR A 137 5.77 -4.84 -15.17
CA TYR A 137 5.30 -4.08 -16.32
C TYR A 137 6.46 -3.31 -16.95
N VAL A 138 6.82 -3.64 -18.18
CA VAL A 138 7.95 -3.07 -18.90
C VAL A 138 7.51 -2.69 -20.31
N ASN A 139 7.61 -1.39 -20.65
CA ASN A 139 7.39 -0.86 -21.99
C ASN A 139 6.10 -1.33 -22.68
N GLY A 140 4.98 -1.42 -21.93
CA GLY A 140 3.68 -1.84 -22.48
C GLY A 140 3.35 -3.33 -22.29
N TYR A 141 4.30 -4.13 -21.81
CA TYR A 141 4.15 -5.57 -21.67
C TYR A 141 4.19 -6.00 -20.21
N ILE A 142 3.44 -7.06 -19.92
CA ILE A 142 3.44 -7.76 -18.63
C ILE A 142 4.38 -8.96 -18.76
N THR A 143 5.48 -8.95 -18.01
CA THR A 143 6.51 -9.98 -18.06
C THR A 143 6.60 -10.69 -16.71
N ASN A 144 6.43 -12.01 -16.72
CA ASN A 144 6.69 -12.84 -15.54
C ASN A 144 8.18 -13.07 -15.40
N VAL A 145 8.70 -12.83 -14.20
CA VAL A 145 10.11 -12.99 -13.87
C VAL A 145 10.19 -14.06 -12.78
N PRO A 146 10.87 -15.19 -13.04
CA PRO A 146 11.05 -16.23 -12.02
C PRO A 146 11.94 -15.71 -10.88
N SER A 147 12.01 -16.47 -9.79
CA SER A 147 12.93 -16.14 -8.70
C SER A 147 14.38 -16.15 -9.21
N GLN A 148 15.16 -15.14 -8.81
CA GLN A 148 16.56 -14.99 -9.17
C GLN A 148 17.37 -14.72 -7.90
N ILE A 149 18.58 -15.27 -7.83
CA ILE A 149 19.52 -14.94 -6.77
C ILE A 149 20.79 -14.36 -7.38
N ILE A 150 21.34 -13.33 -6.74
CA ILE A 150 22.63 -12.77 -7.10
C ILE A 150 23.53 -12.71 -5.86
N THR A 151 24.76 -13.20 -5.99
CA THR A 151 25.78 -13.02 -4.96
C THR A 151 26.26 -11.57 -4.93
N LEU A 152 26.33 -10.98 -3.74
CA LEU A 152 26.94 -9.68 -3.49
C LEU A 152 28.44 -9.84 -3.23
N ASP A 153 28.81 -10.43 -2.11
CA ASP A 153 30.20 -10.83 -1.83
C ASP A 153 30.25 -12.31 -1.48
N LYS A 154 31.14 -13.04 -2.15
CA LYS A 154 31.28 -14.48 -2.01
C LYS A 154 31.70 -14.92 -0.61
N TYR A 155 32.62 -14.16 0.00
CA TYR A 155 33.22 -14.44 1.31
C TYR A 155 33.19 -13.20 2.23
N GLY A 156 32.12 -12.40 2.17
CA GLY A 156 32.00 -11.15 2.92
C GLY A 156 30.56 -10.82 3.32
N ILE A 157 30.43 -10.09 4.43
CA ILE A 157 29.15 -9.67 5.02
C ILE A 157 28.92 -8.15 4.99
N THR A 158 29.86 -7.38 4.44
CA THR A 158 29.77 -5.91 4.31
C THR A 158 29.75 -5.44 2.85
N PRO A 159 28.87 -5.99 1.98
CA PRO A 159 28.78 -5.55 0.59
C PRO A 159 28.25 -4.12 0.46
N SER A 160 28.71 -3.42 -0.57
CA SER A 160 28.27 -2.07 -0.93
C SER A 160 27.95 -1.98 -2.42
N TYR A 161 26.69 -2.18 -2.78
CA TYR A 161 26.22 -2.22 -4.17
C TYR A 161 24.83 -1.60 -4.35
N ARG A 162 24.58 -1.08 -5.56
CA ARG A 162 23.23 -0.80 -6.07
C ARG A 162 22.69 -2.07 -6.69
N ILE A 163 21.47 -2.43 -6.35
CA ILE A 163 20.81 -3.68 -6.75
C ILE A 163 19.59 -3.32 -7.57
N GLY A 164 19.40 -4.00 -8.69
CA GLY A 164 18.39 -3.64 -9.66
C GLY A 164 18.14 -4.70 -10.69
N LEU A 165 17.29 -4.36 -11.64
CA LEU A 165 16.92 -5.20 -12.75
C LEU A 165 17.50 -4.60 -14.02
N ASN A 166 18.35 -5.36 -14.71
CA ASN A 166 18.70 -5.05 -16.09
C ASN A 166 17.56 -5.53 -16.99
N VAL A 167 17.03 -4.62 -17.80
CA VAL A 167 15.97 -4.90 -18.75
C VAL A 167 16.59 -4.92 -20.15
N SER A 168 16.36 -5.98 -20.90
CA SER A 168 16.81 -6.07 -22.31
C SER A 168 15.66 -6.52 -23.20
N GLN A 169 15.60 -5.96 -24.40
CA GLN A 169 14.60 -6.29 -25.42
C GLN A 169 15.29 -6.82 -26.66
N SER A 170 14.78 -7.91 -27.21
CA SER A 170 15.30 -8.53 -28.43
C SER A 170 14.17 -9.20 -29.22
N PHE A 171 14.46 -9.58 -30.46
CA PHE A 171 13.66 -10.53 -31.20
C PHE A 171 14.34 -11.88 -31.16
N ILE A 172 13.57 -12.93 -30.87
CA ILE A 172 14.04 -14.31 -30.86
C ILE A 172 13.43 -15.04 -32.04
N THR A 173 14.28 -15.75 -32.79
CA THR A 173 13.88 -16.47 -34.01
C THR A 173 13.83 -17.97 -33.73
N SER A 174 13.26 -18.76 -34.66
CA SER A 174 13.29 -20.22 -34.57
C SER A 174 14.69 -20.84 -34.71
N THR A 175 15.70 -20.04 -35.03
CA THR A 175 17.12 -20.47 -35.00
C THR A 175 17.68 -20.41 -33.59
N ASP A 176 17.23 -19.43 -32.80
CA ASP A 176 17.68 -19.18 -31.43
C ASP A 176 16.91 -20.04 -30.41
N ASP A 177 15.65 -20.34 -30.71
CA ASP A 177 14.76 -21.14 -29.86
C ASP A 177 13.98 -22.18 -30.68
N SER A 178 14.28 -23.46 -30.44
CA SER A 178 13.64 -24.57 -31.14
C SER A 178 12.18 -24.79 -30.74
N ASP A 179 11.71 -24.20 -29.64
CA ASP A 179 10.31 -24.24 -29.24
C ASP A 179 9.43 -23.33 -30.12
N LEU A 180 10.06 -22.47 -30.94
CA LEU A 180 9.41 -21.66 -31.96
C LEU A 180 9.31 -22.36 -33.31
N LEU A 181 9.72 -23.63 -33.42
CA LEU A 181 9.48 -24.42 -34.63
C LEU A 181 8.00 -24.79 -34.75
N ASP A 182 7.46 -24.75 -35.96
CA ASP A 182 6.08 -25.16 -36.20
C ASP A 182 5.89 -26.65 -35.88
N ASN A 183 4.74 -27.04 -35.35
CA ASN A 183 4.49 -28.43 -35.01
C ASN A 183 3.96 -29.20 -36.23
N ALA A 184 4.51 -30.38 -36.50
CA ALA A 184 4.03 -31.30 -37.53
C ALA A 184 3.75 -32.68 -36.91
N SER A 185 2.50 -33.14 -37.02
CA SER A 185 2.05 -34.48 -36.59
C SER A 185 2.51 -34.89 -35.18
N GLY A 186 2.50 -33.96 -34.22
CA GLY A 186 2.84 -34.24 -32.81
C GLY A 186 4.33 -34.11 -32.46
N SER A 187 5.16 -33.57 -33.35
CA SER A 187 6.58 -33.28 -33.09
C SER A 187 6.99 -31.95 -33.75
N SER A 188 8.12 -31.35 -33.36
CA SER A 188 8.59 -30.09 -33.95
C SER A 188 9.15 -30.28 -35.37
N ASN A 189 8.75 -29.43 -36.30
CA ASN A 189 9.20 -29.45 -37.69
C ASN A 189 10.50 -28.65 -37.83
N LYS A 190 11.65 -29.34 -37.83
CA LYS A 190 12.97 -28.72 -37.99
C LYS A 190 13.16 -27.98 -39.34
N GLY A 191 12.28 -28.21 -40.32
CA GLY A 191 12.31 -27.56 -41.64
C GLY A 191 11.38 -26.36 -41.79
N ALA A 192 10.55 -26.04 -40.78
CA ALA A 192 9.63 -24.92 -40.81
C ALA A 192 9.78 -24.07 -39.53
N GLY A 193 10.50 -22.96 -39.67
CA GLY A 193 10.58 -21.95 -38.62
C GLY A 193 9.21 -21.31 -38.38
N GLY A 194 8.82 -21.19 -37.11
CA GLY A 194 7.66 -20.37 -36.73
C GLY A 194 8.02 -18.88 -36.71
N ALA A 195 7.04 -18.07 -36.31
CA ALA A 195 7.18 -16.63 -36.28
C ALA A 195 8.14 -16.15 -35.18
N ASP A 196 8.93 -15.13 -35.51
CA ASP A 196 9.78 -14.42 -34.55
C ASP A 196 8.94 -13.85 -33.40
N ARG A 197 9.50 -13.88 -32.19
CA ARG A 197 8.84 -13.36 -30.99
C ARG A 197 9.64 -12.19 -30.43
N HIS A 198 8.93 -11.15 -29.99
CA HIS A 198 9.54 -10.11 -29.16
C HIS A 198 9.75 -10.67 -27.75
N GLN A 199 11.00 -10.63 -27.27
CA GLN A 199 11.40 -11.12 -25.96
C GLN A 199 11.85 -9.95 -25.09
N ILE A 200 11.31 -9.91 -23.86
CA ILE A 200 11.76 -9.00 -22.81
C ILE A 200 12.42 -9.85 -21.73
N LYS A 201 13.71 -9.64 -21.51
CA LYS A 201 14.49 -10.35 -20.50
C LYS A 201 14.85 -9.41 -19.36
N ILE A 202 14.46 -9.79 -18.16
CA ILE A 202 14.68 -9.04 -16.92
C ILE A 202 15.60 -9.88 -16.04
N VAL A 203 16.78 -9.35 -15.74
CA VAL A 203 17.82 -10.06 -14.97
C VAL A 203 18.22 -9.25 -13.75
N LEU A 204 18.22 -9.88 -12.58
CA LEU A 204 18.73 -9.29 -11.36
C LEU A 204 20.23 -9.00 -11.50
N ALA A 205 20.62 -7.77 -11.23
CA ALA A 205 21.99 -7.29 -11.38
C ALA A 205 22.41 -6.41 -10.20
N LYS A 206 23.72 -6.36 -9.97
CA LYS A 206 24.35 -5.43 -9.01
C LYS A 206 25.29 -4.49 -9.76
N LYS A 207 25.42 -3.25 -9.28
CA LYS A 207 26.32 -2.22 -9.80
C LYS A 207 27.08 -1.56 -8.66
N SER A 208 28.24 -0.96 -8.99
CA SER A 208 29.02 -0.16 -8.05
C SER A 208 28.16 0.96 -7.45
N ILE A 209 28.40 1.31 -6.19
CA ILE A 209 27.71 2.40 -5.49
C ILE A 209 27.96 3.77 -6.13
N THR A 210 29.12 3.95 -6.76
CA THR A 210 29.45 5.12 -7.57
C THR A 210 28.88 4.95 -8.97
N PRO A 211 27.98 5.84 -9.44
CA PRO A 211 27.42 5.76 -10.77
C PRO A 211 28.49 5.97 -11.84
N ASP A 212 28.60 5.03 -12.77
CA ASP A 212 29.16 5.29 -14.09
C ASP A 212 28.06 5.91 -14.97
N SER A 213 28.33 7.05 -15.58
CA SER A 213 27.38 7.82 -16.40
C SER A 213 26.86 7.07 -17.63
N THR A 214 27.53 6.00 -18.07
CA THR A 214 27.12 5.20 -19.24
C THR A 214 26.38 3.91 -18.87
N ALA A 215 26.41 3.51 -17.60
CA ALA A 215 25.99 2.18 -17.20
C ALA A 215 24.52 2.06 -16.82
N ASN A 216 23.69 3.11 -16.88
CA ASN A 216 22.37 3.10 -16.19
C ASN A 216 21.14 3.11 -17.11
N GLU A 217 21.28 3.16 -18.44
CA GLU A 217 20.11 3.33 -19.34
C GLU A 217 19.06 2.21 -19.20
N ASP A 218 19.53 0.96 -19.03
CA ASP A 218 18.66 -0.23 -18.94
C ASP A 218 18.58 -0.84 -17.53
N PHE A 219 19.00 -0.10 -16.49
CA PHE A 219 19.04 -0.61 -15.12
C PHE A 219 18.07 0.10 -14.19
N VAL A 220 17.09 -0.66 -13.73
CA VAL A 220 16.09 -0.20 -12.77
C VAL A 220 16.55 -0.57 -11.36
N GLU A 221 17.01 0.41 -10.59
CA GLU A 221 17.42 0.21 -9.20
C GLU A 221 16.21 -0.10 -8.30
N ILE A 222 16.25 -1.24 -7.63
CA ILE A 222 15.21 -1.70 -6.69
C ILE A 222 15.64 -1.46 -5.24
N SER A 223 16.93 -1.62 -4.95
CA SER A 223 17.45 -1.41 -3.61
C SER A 223 18.93 -1.10 -3.57
N LYS A 224 19.40 -0.57 -2.45
CA LYS A 224 20.82 -0.28 -2.22
C LYS A 224 21.30 -0.94 -0.94
N VAL A 225 22.47 -1.56 -1.00
CA VAL A 225 23.17 -2.12 0.17
C VAL A 225 24.45 -1.31 0.38
N VAL A 226 24.70 -0.90 1.62
CA VAL A 226 25.94 -0.21 2.01
C VAL A 226 26.43 -0.81 3.31
N ASP A 227 27.68 -1.24 3.31
CA ASP A 227 28.36 -1.87 4.45
C ASP A 227 27.56 -3.05 5.04
N GLY A 228 26.90 -3.81 4.15
CA GLY A 228 26.06 -4.95 4.51
C GLY A 228 24.64 -4.63 4.99
N VAL A 229 24.31 -3.34 5.11
CA VAL A 229 22.97 -2.88 5.50
C VAL A 229 22.16 -2.52 4.25
N LEU A 230 20.94 -3.07 4.16
CA LEU A 230 19.97 -2.65 3.14
C LEU A 230 19.41 -1.26 3.48
N ILE A 231 19.79 -0.23 2.71
CA ILE A 231 19.52 1.18 3.05
C ILE A 231 18.21 1.69 2.43
N GLU A 232 17.89 1.33 1.19
CA GLU A 232 16.70 1.83 0.51
C GLU A 232 16.03 0.74 -0.31
N LYS A 233 14.70 0.61 -0.17
CA LYS A 233 13.80 -0.04 -1.14
C LYS A 233 13.16 1.11 -1.93
N ASN A 234 13.32 1.12 -3.25
CA ASN A 234 12.75 2.18 -4.07
C ASN A 234 11.21 2.19 -3.95
N GLN A 235 10.66 3.14 -3.19
CA GLN A 235 9.22 3.23 -2.89
C GLN A 235 8.35 3.50 -4.13
N THR A 236 8.95 3.89 -5.26
CA THR A 236 8.20 4.15 -6.50
C THR A 236 7.79 2.88 -7.26
N LEU A 237 8.36 1.71 -6.91
CA LEU A 237 8.01 0.42 -7.50
C LEU A 237 6.85 -0.30 -6.77
N ASP A 238 6.47 0.15 -5.56
CA ASP A 238 5.29 -0.35 -4.83
C ASP A 238 3.99 0.27 -5.40
N LYS A 239 3.74 0.04 -6.70
CA LYS A 239 2.45 0.36 -7.31
C LYS A 239 1.46 -0.75 -6.97
N ASP A 240 0.74 -0.52 -5.88
CA ASP A 240 -0.51 -1.20 -5.60
C ASP A 240 -1.44 -1.01 -6.82
N LEU A 241 -1.63 -2.09 -7.60
CA LEU A 241 -2.47 -2.11 -8.80
C LEU A 241 -3.96 -1.96 -8.46
N SER A 242 -4.31 -1.70 -7.19
CA SER A 242 -5.67 -1.30 -6.82
C SER A 242 -6.06 -0.06 -7.65
N LEU A 243 -6.98 -0.25 -8.60
CA LEU A 243 -7.59 0.83 -9.39
C LEU A 243 -8.49 1.74 -8.54
N GLU A 244 -8.68 1.41 -7.26
CA GLU A 244 -9.53 2.16 -6.35
C GLU A 244 -8.93 3.53 -6.02
N ASN A 245 -9.72 4.56 -6.30
CA ASN A 245 -9.43 5.92 -5.89
C ASN A 245 -9.73 6.05 -4.39
N LYS A 246 -8.74 6.44 -3.61
CA LYS A 246 -8.85 6.52 -2.14
C LYS A 246 -8.09 7.71 -1.59
N ILE A 247 -8.67 8.35 -0.58
CA ILE A 247 -7.97 9.32 0.25
C ILE A 247 -7.17 8.56 1.31
N ILE A 248 -5.85 8.75 1.32
CA ILE A 248 -4.93 8.11 2.28
C ILE A 248 -4.74 9.06 3.46
N THR A 249 -4.37 10.30 3.17
CA THR A 249 -4.30 11.39 4.15
C THR A 249 -5.20 12.52 3.67
N PRO A 250 -6.21 12.92 4.45
CA PRO A 250 -7.16 13.93 4.02
C PRO A 250 -6.47 15.28 3.80
N TYR A 251 -7.02 16.04 2.87
CA TYR A 251 -6.67 17.44 2.67
C TYR A 251 -7.57 18.33 3.52
N GLU A 252 -6.98 19.27 4.22
CA GLU A 252 -7.70 20.39 4.80
C GLU A 252 -7.88 21.49 3.76
N ILE A 253 -9.08 22.04 3.70
CA ILE A 253 -9.45 23.11 2.77
C ILE A 253 -9.54 24.40 3.57
N GLU A 254 -8.79 25.41 3.17
CA GLU A 254 -8.91 26.77 3.68
C GLU A 254 -9.40 27.69 2.55
N VAL A 255 -10.41 28.50 2.82
CA VAL A 255 -10.93 29.48 1.86
C VAL A 255 -10.43 30.86 2.25
N ARG A 256 -9.82 31.57 1.30
CA ARG A 256 -9.31 32.93 1.46
C ARG A 256 -9.79 33.83 0.34
N GLU A 257 -9.75 35.13 0.60
CA GLU A 257 -9.90 36.14 -0.44
C GLU A 257 -8.65 36.15 -1.32
N ASP A 258 -8.84 36.15 -2.65
CA ASP A 258 -7.71 36.07 -3.58
C ASP A 258 -6.91 37.38 -3.60
N LEU A 259 -7.62 38.50 -3.53
CA LEU A 259 -7.04 39.82 -3.34
C LEU A 259 -6.88 40.14 -1.84
N SER A 260 -5.68 40.57 -1.44
CA SER A 260 -5.45 41.25 -0.17
C SER A 260 -5.43 42.76 -0.34
N THR A 261 -6.16 43.46 0.51
CA THR A 261 -6.15 44.92 0.62
C THR A 261 -5.12 45.45 1.61
N LEU A 262 -4.26 44.58 2.15
CA LEU A 262 -3.26 44.88 3.22
C LEU A 262 -3.88 45.33 4.56
N THR A 263 -5.21 45.38 4.63
CA THR A 263 -6.01 45.69 5.83
C THR A 263 -6.91 44.52 6.23
N ASP A 264 -6.99 43.48 5.40
CA ASP A 264 -7.76 42.27 5.61
C ASP A 264 -6.86 41.11 6.06
N SER A 265 -7.33 40.34 7.05
CA SER A 265 -6.57 39.17 7.55
C SER A 265 -6.71 37.92 6.68
N LEU A 266 -7.63 37.95 5.69
CA LEU A 266 -8.02 36.79 4.88
C LEU A 266 -7.57 36.89 3.42
N GLY A 267 -6.92 37.99 3.02
CA GLY A 267 -6.41 38.18 1.66
C GLY A 267 -5.09 37.44 1.43
N LEU A 268 -4.94 36.82 0.26
CA LEU A 268 -3.73 36.05 -0.08
C LEU A 268 -2.70 36.84 -0.88
N SER A 269 -3.11 37.49 -1.98
CA SER A 269 -2.19 38.14 -2.92
C SER A 269 -2.51 39.62 -3.12
N GLY A 270 -1.50 40.49 -3.12
CA GLY A 270 -1.68 41.90 -3.46
C GLY A 270 -2.03 42.12 -4.94
N VAL A 271 -2.58 43.29 -5.28
CA VAL A 271 -3.02 43.65 -6.65
C VAL A 271 -1.89 43.46 -7.68
N ASN A 272 -0.68 43.91 -7.35
CA ASN A 272 0.50 43.83 -8.23
C ASN A 272 1.09 42.42 -8.35
N SER A 273 0.66 41.50 -7.49
CA SER A 273 1.05 40.09 -7.48
C SER A 273 0.00 39.19 -8.14
N GLY A 274 -1.03 39.79 -8.79
CA GLY A 274 -2.08 39.07 -9.50
C GLY A 274 -3.34 38.75 -8.70
N GLY A 275 -3.48 39.28 -7.47
CA GLY A 275 -4.69 39.11 -6.67
C GLY A 275 -5.91 39.77 -7.32
N SER A 276 -7.03 39.06 -7.40
CA SER A 276 -8.26 39.53 -8.01
C SER A 276 -9.42 39.57 -7.03
N ALA A 277 -10.07 40.74 -6.89
CA ALA A 277 -11.28 40.88 -6.07
C ALA A 277 -12.44 39.97 -6.54
N SER A 278 -12.40 39.53 -7.80
CA SER A 278 -13.41 38.67 -8.40
C SER A 278 -13.19 37.17 -8.16
N LYS A 279 -12.12 36.80 -7.47
CA LYS A 279 -11.73 35.40 -7.23
C LYS A 279 -11.66 35.08 -5.74
N LEU A 280 -11.81 33.80 -5.42
CA LEU A 280 -11.48 33.20 -4.13
C LEU A 280 -10.28 32.29 -4.30
N SER A 281 -9.43 32.23 -3.28
CA SER A 281 -8.26 31.35 -3.24
C SER A 281 -8.55 30.17 -2.32
N ILE A 282 -8.57 28.95 -2.88
CA ILE A 282 -8.79 27.71 -2.16
C ILE A 282 -7.44 27.08 -1.82
N GLY A 283 -7.05 27.16 -0.55
CA GLY A 283 -5.83 26.55 -0.02
C GLY A 283 -6.05 25.08 0.31
N ILE A 284 -5.38 24.20 -0.41
CA ILE A 284 -5.37 22.75 -0.19
C ILE A 284 -4.10 22.42 0.59
N SER A 285 -4.24 21.88 1.81
CA SER A 285 -3.10 21.50 2.66
C SER A 285 -2.23 20.40 2.04
N GLY A 286 -1.14 20.05 2.72
CA GLY A 286 -0.45 18.81 2.42
C GLY A 286 -1.34 17.60 2.73
N GLY A 287 -1.19 16.53 1.95
CA GLY A 287 -2.01 15.32 2.05
C GLY A 287 -1.71 14.34 0.90
N SER A 288 -2.36 13.17 0.93
CA SER A 288 -2.08 12.10 -0.03
C SER A 288 -3.33 11.37 -0.49
N ILE A 289 -3.42 11.16 -1.81
CA ILE A 289 -4.50 10.40 -2.44
C ILE A 289 -3.92 9.35 -3.36
N ARG A 290 -4.72 8.31 -3.58
CA ARG A 290 -4.57 7.37 -4.67
C ARG A 290 -5.56 7.73 -5.77
N TYR A 291 -5.05 7.98 -6.96
CA TYR A 291 -5.84 8.27 -8.15
C TYR A 291 -5.31 7.48 -9.34
N ASN A 292 -6.15 6.64 -9.96
CA ASN A 292 -5.82 5.80 -11.11
C ASN A 292 -4.52 4.98 -10.92
N GLY A 293 -4.37 4.31 -9.78
CA GLY A 293 -3.19 3.48 -9.47
C GLY A 293 -1.89 4.28 -9.25
N LYS A 294 -1.97 5.60 -9.10
CA LYS A 294 -0.84 6.46 -8.73
C LYS A 294 -1.10 7.11 -7.38
N ASN A 295 -0.10 7.11 -6.52
CA ASN A 295 -0.12 7.92 -5.31
C ASN A 295 0.31 9.34 -5.68
N VAL A 296 -0.53 10.32 -5.37
CA VAL A 296 -0.24 11.74 -5.50
C VAL A 296 -0.05 12.28 -4.10
N ILE A 297 1.16 12.78 -3.81
CA ILE A 297 1.53 13.37 -2.54
C ILE A 297 1.75 14.86 -2.77
N THR A 298 1.14 15.68 -1.92
CA THR A 298 1.34 17.12 -1.88
C THR A 298 1.93 17.45 -0.52
N ASP A 299 3.18 17.92 -0.48
CA ASP A 299 3.87 18.19 0.79
C ASP A 299 3.60 19.60 1.33
N SER A 300 3.32 20.55 0.44
CA SER A 300 3.12 21.96 0.78
C SER A 300 1.74 22.45 0.38
N LYS A 301 1.22 23.40 1.16
CA LYS A 301 -0.08 24.02 0.90
C LYS A 301 -0.06 24.72 -0.46
N LYS A 302 -1.02 24.41 -1.32
CA LYS A 302 -1.19 25.05 -2.63
C LYS A 302 -2.51 25.81 -2.68
N TYR A 303 -2.51 26.97 -3.33
CA TYR A 303 -3.71 27.77 -3.54
C TYR A 303 -4.18 27.62 -4.98
N VAL A 304 -5.49 27.39 -5.13
CA VAL A 304 -6.18 27.36 -6.43
C VAL A 304 -7.18 28.50 -6.47
N SER A 305 -6.99 29.44 -7.38
CA SER A 305 -7.91 30.57 -7.55
C SER A 305 -9.13 30.15 -8.38
N ILE A 306 -10.33 30.41 -7.86
CA ILE A 306 -11.62 30.17 -8.52
C ILE A 306 -12.40 31.47 -8.65
N ASP A 307 -13.24 31.60 -9.67
CA ASP A 307 -14.09 32.78 -9.81
C ASP A 307 -15.20 32.79 -8.76
N LYS A 308 -15.47 33.96 -8.18
CA LYS A 308 -16.63 34.16 -7.31
C LYS A 308 -17.91 33.97 -8.13
N SER A 309 -18.93 33.40 -7.48
CA SER A 309 -20.27 33.39 -8.07
C SER A 309 -20.70 34.83 -8.40
N ARG A 310 -21.10 35.05 -9.64
CA ARG A 310 -21.65 36.33 -10.12
C ARG A 310 -23.18 36.32 -10.14
N GLU A 311 -23.78 35.16 -9.88
CA GLU A 311 -25.22 35.00 -9.84
C GLU A 311 -25.73 35.37 -8.45
N THR A 312 -26.56 36.40 -8.39
CA THR A 312 -27.28 36.76 -7.18
C THR A 312 -28.60 36.03 -7.14
N LYS A 313 -28.84 35.27 -6.07
CA LYS A 313 -30.15 34.68 -5.78
C LYS A 313 -30.85 35.54 -4.75
N THR A 314 -31.77 36.39 -5.20
CA THR A 314 -32.57 37.25 -4.33
C THR A 314 -33.70 36.45 -3.71
N TYR A 315 -33.72 36.37 -2.38
CA TYR A 315 -34.87 35.88 -1.61
C TYR A 315 -35.66 37.08 -1.11
N ALA A 316 -36.90 37.25 -1.57
CA ALA A 316 -37.83 38.27 -1.06
C ALA A 316 -38.82 37.64 -0.07
N ASN A 317 -39.27 38.40 0.93
CA ASN A 317 -40.16 37.94 2.00
C ASN A 317 -39.58 36.81 2.87
N TYR A 318 -38.27 36.85 3.12
CA TYR A 318 -37.63 35.96 4.08
C TYR A 318 -37.93 36.43 5.51
N SER A 319 -38.65 35.61 6.29
CA SER A 319 -38.89 35.90 7.71
C SER A 319 -37.64 35.53 8.51
N ILE A 320 -36.85 36.54 8.89
CA ILE A 320 -35.77 36.37 9.86
C ILE A 320 -36.42 36.46 11.24
N GLY A 321 -36.69 35.32 11.88
CA GLY A 321 -37.27 35.31 13.22
C GLY A 321 -36.30 35.90 14.24
N ALA A 322 -36.63 37.05 14.84
CA ALA A 322 -35.85 37.61 15.94
C ALA A 322 -36.01 36.73 17.19
N GLU A 323 -34.89 36.24 17.76
CA GLU A 323 -34.84 35.42 18.98
C GLU A 323 -35.01 36.29 20.26
N VAL A 324 -36.05 37.12 20.30
CA VAL A 324 -36.29 38.06 21.41
C VAL A 324 -37.60 37.72 22.10
N GLY A 325 -37.52 37.42 23.41
CA GLY A 325 -38.68 37.17 24.28
C GLY A 325 -38.58 35.88 25.11
N GLY A 326 -39.59 35.65 25.95
CA GLY A 326 -39.75 34.40 26.67
C GLY A 326 -40.12 33.23 25.75
N TYR A 327 -39.68 32.03 26.10
CA TYR A 327 -39.97 30.80 25.36
C TYR A 327 -40.53 29.73 26.31
N VAL A 328 -41.28 28.78 25.75
CA VAL A 328 -41.68 27.55 26.43
C VAL A 328 -40.76 26.43 25.96
N LEU A 329 -40.26 25.64 26.90
CA LEU A 329 -39.43 24.46 26.62
C LEU A 329 -40.28 23.19 26.67
N THR A 330 -40.21 22.36 25.65
CA THR A 330 -40.86 21.03 25.64
C THR A 330 -39.93 19.99 26.27
N ARG A 331 -40.46 19.09 27.10
CA ARG A 331 -39.65 18.08 27.83
C ARG A 331 -39.31 16.84 27.00
N ASP A 332 -40.07 16.53 25.95
CA ASP A 332 -39.91 15.28 25.18
C ASP A 332 -40.21 15.49 23.68
N GLY A 333 -39.80 16.65 23.14
CA GLY A 333 -40.08 17.01 21.76
C GLY A 333 -41.52 17.48 21.49
N LEU A 334 -41.93 17.44 20.23
CA LEU A 334 -43.25 17.86 19.77
C LEU A 334 -44.11 16.63 19.44
N ALA A 335 -45.32 16.57 20.00
CA ALA A 335 -46.21 15.43 19.81
C ALA A 335 -46.55 15.21 18.32
N ASN A 336 -46.43 13.97 17.87
CA ASN A 336 -46.59 13.52 16.48
C ASN A 336 -47.98 13.78 15.88
N THR A 337 -48.97 14.20 16.68
CA THR A 337 -50.35 14.52 16.26
C THR A 337 -50.46 15.88 15.53
N LEU A 338 -49.35 16.57 15.29
CA LEU A 338 -49.25 17.75 14.41
C LEU A 338 -49.07 17.37 12.91
N ALA A 339 -49.32 16.10 12.56
CA ALA A 339 -48.89 15.47 11.31
C ALA A 339 -49.61 15.86 10.00
N GLY A 340 -50.70 16.63 10.04
CA GLY A 340 -51.43 16.99 8.81
C GLY A 340 -50.98 18.31 8.18
N GLU A 341 -50.90 19.38 8.98
CA GLU A 341 -50.67 20.75 8.47
C GLU A 341 -49.59 21.53 9.23
N TYR A 342 -49.10 21.01 10.37
CA TYR A 342 -48.18 21.73 11.26
C TYR A 342 -46.72 21.23 11.19
N ILE A 343 -46.45 20.13 10.48
CA ILE A 343 -45.08 19.63 10.17
C ILE A 343 -44.25 20.58 9.28
N LYS A 344 -44.88 21.58 8.64
CA LYS A 344 -44.21 22.54 7.76
C LYS A 344 -43.18 23.45 8.46
N TRP A 345 -43.15 23.48 9.80
CA TRP A 345 -42.33 24.42 10.57
C TRP A 345 -41.02 23.87 11.13
N LEU A 346 -40.86 22.54 11.25
CA LEU A 346 -39.60 21.93 11.74
C LEU A 346 -38.69 21.45 10.60
N GLY A 347 -39.26 21.12 9.45
CA GLY A 347 -38.53 20.48 8.34
C GLY A 347 -38.17 21.38 7.15
N ARG A 348 -38.39 22.70 7.19
CA ARG A 348 -38.13 23.54 6.01
C ARG A 348 -36.74 24.18 6.01
N ILE A 349 -35.93 23.72 5.05
CA ILE A 349 -35.23 24.65 4.16
C ILE A 349 -36.32 25.51 3.51
N PHE A 350 -36.38 26.79 3.90
CA PHE A 350 -37.40 27.75 3.48
C PHE A 350 -37.58 27.76 1.95
N THR A 351 -38.77 27.35 1.48
CA THR A 351 -39.18 27.55 0.08
C THR A 351 -39.85 28.90 -0.02
N ALA A 352 -39.26 29.83 -0.78
CA ALA A 352 -39.75 31.19 -0.93
C ALA A 352 -41.14 31.24 -1.59
N GLY A 353 -42.02 32.13 -1.10
CA GLY A 353 -43.24 32.53 -1.81
C GLY A 353 -44.58 32.10 -1.22
N THR A 354 -44.62 31.40 -0.08
CA THR A 354 -45.89 31.16 0.63
C THR A 354 -45.99 32.10 1.82
N TYR A 355 -47.06 32.91 1.88
CA TYR A 355 -47.34 33.80 3.01
C TYR A 355 -47.47 32.97 4.29
N GLU A 356 -46.51 33.06 5.22
CA GLU A 356 -46.62 32.45 6.54
C GLU A 356 -46.88 33.55 7.58
N GLY A 357 -48.15 33.94 7.65
CA GLY A 357 -48.67 34.74 8.76
C GLY A 357 -48.66 33.93 10.06
N TYR A 358 -48.57 34.64 11.18
CA TYR A 358 -48.58 34.07 12.52
C TYR A 358 -49.66 32.99 12.70
N VAL A 359 -49.26 31.81 13.18
CA VAL A 359 -50.20 30.71 13.43
C VAL A 359 -50.75 30.83 14.84
N LYS A 360 -52.08 31.00 14.95
CA LYS A 360 -52.77 31.00 16.24
C LYS A 360 -52.88 29.55 16.74
N VAL A 361 -52.39 29.31 17.95
CA VAL A 361 -52.50 28.04 18.66
C VAL A 361 -53.41 28.20 19.87
N ASN A 362 -54.17 27.16 20.21
CA ASN A 362 -54.92 27.12 21.45
C ASN A 362 -53.99 26.64 22.57
N LEU A 363 -54.06 27.31 23.71
CA LEU A 363 -53.45 26.85 24.95
C LEU A 363 -54.48 26.00 25.67
N VAL A 364 -54.06 24.81 26.10
CA VAL A 364 -54.95 23.85 26.74
C VAL A 364 -54.34 23.38 28.05
N GLU A 365 -55.18 23.21 29.05
CA GLU A 365 -54.84 22.52 30.29
C GLU A 365 -55.15 21.03 30.12
N PHE A 366 -54.21 20.19 30.58
CA PHE A 366 -54.33 18.74 30.51
C PHE A 366 -54.54 18.19 31.92
N ASP A 367 -55.75 17.73 32.22
CA ASP A 367 -56.13 17.24 33.55
C ASP A 367 -55.78 15.75 33.79
N GLY A 368 -54.95 15.16 32.92
CA GLY A 368 -54.45 13.78 33.08
C GLY A 368 -55.43 12.67 32.66
N ASN A 369 -56.69 12.97 32.36
CA ASN A 369 -57.75 12.00 32.02
C ASN A 369 -58.48 12.35 30.70
N ASP A 370 -57.73 12.61 29.62
CA ASP A 370 -58.23 12.92 28.26
C ASP A 370 -59.09 14.19 28.12
N GLY A 371 -59.41 14.89 29.22
CA GLY A 371 -60.02 16.21 29.21
C GLY A 371 -59.02 17.28 28.77
N VAL A 372 -59.36 17.98 27.68
CA VAL A 372 -58.59 19.11 27.17
C VAL A 372 -59.42 20.37 27.34
N THR A 373 -59.11 21.18 28.36
CA THR A 373 -59.81 22.45 28.61
C THR A 373 -59.06 23.57 27.89
N ASN A 374 -59.74 24.33 27.02
CA ASN A 374 -59.13 25.49 26.37
C ASN A 374 -58.99 26.63 27.39
N ILE A 375 -57.75 26.97 27.71
CA ILE A 375 -57.41 28.02 28.68
C ILE A 375 -56.97 29.32 27.99
N GLY A 376 -56.84 29.33 26.67
CA GLY A 376 -56.36 30.52 25.97
C GLY A 376 -55.96 30.29 24.52
N SER A 377 -55.37 31.31 23.94
CA SER A 377 -54.73 31.23 22.64
C SER A 377 -53.46 32.06 22.60
N ALA A 378 -52.50 31.64 21.79
CA ALA A 378 -51.25 32.32 21.56
C ALA A 378 -50.94 32.31 20.05
N ARG A 379 -49.95 33.08 19.64
CA ARG A 379 -49.37 32.99 18.29
C ARG A 379 -47.95 32.44 18.38
N VAL A 380 -47.65 31.46 17.55
CA VAL A 380 -46.28 30.93 17.43
C VAL A 380 -45.48 31.84 16.52
N ARG A 381 -44.37 32.36 17.04
CA ARG A 381 -43.44 33.23 16.30
C ARG A 381 -42.28 32.43 15.71
N ASN A 382 -41.74 31.48 16.47
CA ASN A 382 -40.63 30.63 16.04
C ASN A 382 -40.57 29.34 16.87
N ILE A 383 -39.98 28.27 16.31
CA ILE A 383 -39.69 27.01 17.01
C ILE A 383 -38.23 26.65 16.72
N LYS A 384 -37.44 26.38 17.77
CA LYS A 384 -36.03 26.00 17.65
C LYS A 384 -35.74 24.73 18.45
N GLN A 385 -35.02 23.80 17.86
CA GLN A 385 -34.55 22.62 18.59
C GLN A 385 -33.53 23.04 19.65
N HIS A 386 -33.75 22.63 20.90
CA HIS A 386 -32.85 22.88 22.02
C HIS A 386 -31.82 21.77 22.18
N THR A 387 -32.28 20.52 22.15
CA THR A 387 -31.47 19.32 22.31
C THR A 387 -31.87 18.32 21.23
N ARG A 388 -30.90 17.64 20.62
CA ARG A 388 -31.17 16.64 19.58
C ARG A 388 -31.20 15.24 20.19
N SER A 389 -32.26 14.48 19.92
CA SER A 389 -32.33 13.05 20.22
C SER A 389 -31.58 12.26 19.14
N SER A 390 -30.99 11.11 19.50
CA SER A 390 -30.27 10.25 18.56
C SER A 390 -31.19 9.56 17.54
N ASN A 391 -32.51 9.58 17.76
CA ASN A 391 -33.46 8.77 16.99
C ASN A 391 -34.35 9.57 16.02
N SER A 392 -34.47 10.89 16.16
CA SER A 392 -35.13 11.75 15.16
C SER A 392 -34.87 13.24 15.44
N ASP A 393 -35.16 14.09 14.44
CA ASP A 393 -35.16 15.56 14.61
C ASP A 393 -36.36 16.06 15.45
N PHE A 394 -37.27 15.18 15.89
CA PHE A 394 -38.52 15.52 16.57
C PHE A 394 -38.56 15.12 18.05
N ASP A 395 -37.72 14.17 18.46
CA ASP A 395 -37.74 13.57 19.81
C ASP A 395 -36.84 14.31 20.82
N GLY A 396 -36.50 15.57 20.53
CA GLY A 396 -35.60 16.40 21.33
C GLY A 396 -36.29 17.65 21.85
N GLU A 397 -35.90 18.14 23.03
CA GLU A 397 -36.46 19.37 23.62
C GLU A 397 -36.45 20.52 22.61
N CYS A 398 -37.57 21.25 22.51
CA CYS A 398 -37.75 22.38 21.59
C CYS A 398 -38.13 23.64 22.37
N ARG A 399 -37.60 24.78 21.95
CA ARG A 399 -37.99 26.11 22.41
C ARG A 399 -39.06 26.65 21.47
N ILE A 400 -40.22 26.99 22.03
CA ILE A 400 -41.34 27.58 21.30
C ILE A 400 -41.46 29.04 21.75
N TYR A 401 -41.27 29.96 20.81
CA TYR A 401 -41.39 31.39 21.05
C TYR A 401 -42.83 31.83 20.76
N LEU A 402 -43.52 32.26 21.81
CA LEU A 402 -44.93 32.65 21.76
C LEU A 402 -45.09 34.17 21.85
N THR A 403 -46.17 34.68 21.26
CA THR A 403 -46.60 36.08 21.33
C THR A 403 -48.13 36.17 21.39
N ASP A 404 -48.67 37.33 21.75
CA ASP A 404 -50.11 37.61 21.77
C ASP A 404 -50.90 36.57 22.59
N ILE A 405 -50.36 36.20 23.75
CA ILE A 405 -50.98 35.23 24.66
C ILE A 405 -52.21 35.87 25.29
N THR A 406 -53.36 35.23 25.10
CA THR A 406 -54.64 35.63 25.69
C THR A 406 -55.23 34.43 26.41
N PHE A 407 -55.51 34.56 27.71
CA PHE A 407 -56.21 33.53 28.46
C PHE A 407 -57.73 33.71 28.36
N VAL A 408 -58.47 32.61 28.32
CA VAL A 408 -59.93 32.65 28.47
C VAL A 408 -60.20 32.88 29.95
N THR A 409 -60.79 34.03 30.29
CA THR A 409 -61.20 34.39 31.67
C THR A 409 -62.38 33.59 32.16
#